data_AF-A0A9P6CYK8-F1
#
_entry.id   AF-A0A9P6CYK8-F1
#
_cell.length_a   1.000
_cell.length_b   1.000
_cell.length_c   1.000
_cell.angle_alpha   90.00
_cell.angle_beta   90.00
_cell.angle_gamma   90.00
#
_symmetry.space_group_name_H-M   'P 1'
#
loop_
_entity.id
_entity.type
_entity.pdbx_description
1 polymer ?
#
loop_
_entity_poly.entity_id
_entity_poly.type
_entity_poly.pdbx_seq_one_letter_code
_entity_poly.pdbx_strand_id
1 'polypeptide(L)' 'MSSSANNEEQYQSNIDGPKTPKRTPMACQFCRGRKLKCDGNKPSCGNCDRRGYPCNYTPVSATSPK' A
#
# COMPACT_ATOMS: atom_id res chain seq x y z
N MET A 1 44.94 -13.47 30.98
CA MET A 1 45.32 -13.05 29.62
C MET A 1 44.07 -13.10 28.77
N SER A 2 43.49 -11.93 28.52
CA SER A 2 43.52 -11.30 27.19
C SER A 2 42.37 -11.83 26.35
N SER A 3 41.28 -11.07 26.28
CA SER A 3 40.92 -10.31 25.07
C SER A 3 40.13 -11.23 24.12
N SER A 4 38.97 -10.86 23.59
CA SER A 4 38.75 -9.65 22.81
C SER A 4 37.23 -9.49 22.66
N ALA A 5 36.72 -8.31 22.99
CA ALA A 5 36.30 -7.30 22.01
C ALA A 5 34.84 -7.52 21.57
N ASN A 6 34.00 -6.70 22.19
CA ASN A 6 32.63 -6.44 21.81
C ASN A 6 32.55 -5.85 20.40
N ASN A 7 31.55 -6.33 19.65
CA ASN A 7 30.58 -5.55 18.89
C ASN A 7 31.13 -4.55 17.86
N GLU A 8 31.12 -4.97 16.59
CA GLU A 8 30.90 -4.04 15.49
C GLU A 8 29.85 -4.63 14.55
N GLU A 9 28.79 -3.83 14.38
CA GLU A 9 28.19 -3.54 13.09
C GLU A 9 27.56 -4.69 12.29
N GLN A 10 26.23 -4.70 12.34
CA GLN A 10 25.36 -4.46 11.17
C GLN A 10 24.04 -5.17 11.46
N TYR A 11 23.24 -4.59 12.37
CA TYR A 11 21.80 -4.83 12.34
C TYR A 11 21.25 -4.04 11.15
N GLN A 12 21.36 -4.62 9.96
CA GLN A 12 20.54 -4.24 8.82
C GLN A 12 19.08 -4.46 9.25
N SER A 13 18.47 -3.38 9.71
CA SER A 13 17.04 -3.26 9.94
C SER A 13 16.31 -3.20 8.61
N ASN A 14 16.29 -4.33 7.89
CA ASN A 14 15.23 -4.60 6.91
C ASN A 14 13.95 -4.83 7.71
N ILE A 15 13.36 -3.74 8.22
CA ILE A 15 12.03 -3.74 8.82
C ILE A 15 11.04 -3.87 7.66
N ASP A 16 10.95 -5.08 7.13
CA ASP A 16 9.70 -5.61 6.61
C ASP A 16 8.77 -5.82 7.81
N GLY A 17 8.36 -4.73 8.46
CA GLY A 17 7.26 -4.79 9.42
C GLY A 17 6.10 -5.53 8.76
N PRO A 18 5.32 -6.33 9.51
CA PRO A 18 4.28 -7.16 8.93
C PRO A 18 3.44 -6.27 8.04
N LYS A 19 3.57 -6.48 6.72
CA LYS A 19 2.77 -5.85 5.67
C LYS A 19 1.38 -6.45 5.83
N THR A 20 0.73 -6.18 6.96
CA THR A 20 -0.70 -6.34 7.10
C THR A 20 -1.23 -5.60 5.89
N PRO A 21 -1.82 -6.31 4.91
CA PRO A 21 -2.38 -5.62 3.78
C PRO A 21 -3.42 -4.73 4.42
N LYS A 22 -3.14 -3.42 4.49
CA LYS A 22 -4.07 -2.41 4.97
C LYS A 22 -5.26 -2.60 4.04
N ARG A 23 -6.23 -3.41 4.48
CA ARG A 23 -7.38 -3.82 3.67
C ARG A 23 -7.93 -2.52 3.16
N THR A 24 -7.71 -2.21 1.89
CA THR A 24 -8.12 -0.92 1.37
C THR A 24 -9.62 -0.90 1.51
N PRO A 25 -10.20 -0.07 2.40
CA PRO A 25 -11.64 -0.08 2.64
C PRO A 25 -12.40 0.48 1.43
N MET A 26 -11.68 0.89 0.40
CA MET A 26 -12.13 1.73 -0.68
C MET A 26 -11.57 1.21 -2.00
N ALA A 27 -12.47 0.78 -2.88
CA ALA A 27 -12.16 0.54 -4.27
C ALA A 27 -11.76 1.85 -4.97
N CYS A 28 -10.84 1.79 -5.95
CA CYS A 28 -10.52 2.94 -6.79
C CYS A 28 -11.77 3.42 -7.56
N GLN A 29 -11.75 4.66 -8.03
CA GLN A 29 -12.83 5.30 -8.78
C GLN A 29 -13.28 4.49 -9.99
N PHE A 30 -12.33 3.95 -10.75
CA PHE A 30 -12.61 3.11 -11.92
C PHE A 30 -13.38 1.84 -11.53
N CYS A 31 -12.89 1.09 -10.53
CA CYS A 31 -13.55 -0.11 -10.04
C CYS A 31 -14.90 0.20 -9.39
N ARG A 32 -15.05 1.34 -8.69
CA ARG A 32 -16.32 1.79 -8.14
C ARG A 32 -17.37 2.07 -9.21
N GLY A 33 -17.03 2.89 -10.21
CA GLY A 33 -17.95 3.23 -11.30
C GLY A 33 -18.37 2.01 -12.11
N ARG A 34 -17.48 1.02 -12.25
CA ARG A 34 -17.76 -0.25 -12.96
C ARG A 34 -18.26 -1.39 -12.05
N LYS A 35 -18.45 -1.14 -10.75
CA LYS A 35 -18.83 -2.15 -9.75
C LYS A 35 -17.95 -3.41 -9.78
N LEU A 36 -16.65 -3.23 -10.04
CA LEU A 36 -15.65 -4.30 -10.06
C LEU A 36 -15.00 -4.48 -8.69
N LYS A 37 -14.54 -5.70 -8.41
CA LYS A 37 -13.67 -5.97 -7.25
C LYS A 37 -12.36 -5.21 -7.42
N CYS A 38 -11.99 -4.38 -6.45
CA CYS A 38 -10.73 -3.65 -6.45
C CYS A 38 -9.78 -4.29 -5.45
N ASP A 39 -8.57 -4.63 -5.90
CA ASP A 39 -7.56 -5.33 -5.09
C ASP A 39 -6.80 -4.38 -4.17
N GLY A 40 -6.94 -3.07 -4.37
CA GLY A 40 -6.35 -2.06 -3.48
C GLY A 40 -4.87 -1.81 -3.67
N ASN A 41 -4.22 -2.53 -4.59
CA ASN A 41 -2.80 -2.37 -4.87
C ASN A 41 -2.49 -0.92 -5.29
N LYS A 42 -1.31 -0.46 -4.86
CA LYS A 42 -0.73 0.84 -5.21
C LYS A 42 0.58 0.59 -5.97
N PRO A 43 0.91 1.37 -7.01
CA PRO A 43 0.24 2.60 -7.46
C PRO A 43 -1.08 2.38 -8.23
N SER A 44 -1.31 1.19 -8.79
CA SER A 44 -2.52 0.83 -9.54
C SER A 44 -3.09 -0.51 -9.07
N CYS A 45 -4.41 -0.67 -9.07
CA CYS A 45 -5.04 -1.97 -8.80
C CYS A 45 -4.86 -2.91 -9.99
N GLY A 46 -4.93 -4.23 -9.79
CA GLY A 46 -4.68 -5.21 -10.85
C GLY A 46 -5.63 -5.06 -12.05
N ASN A 47 -6.87 -4.64 -11.81
CA ASN A 47 -7.83 -4.37 -12.88
C ASN A 47 -7.51 -3.11 -13.70
N CYS A 48 -7.05 -2.04 -13.05
CA CYS A 48 -6.65 -0.82 -13.74
C CYS A 48 -5.35 -1.03 -14.50
N ASP A 49 -4.38 -1.70 -13.89
CA ASP A 49 -3.08 -2.06 -14.46
C ASP A 49 -3.23 -2.89 -15.75
N ARG A 50 -3.95 -4.01 -15.68
CA ARG A 50 -4.20 -4.87 -16.84
C ARG A 50 -4.89 -4.16 -18.00
N ARG A 51 -5.75 -3.19 -17.69
CA ARG A 51 -6.53 -2.47 -18.70
C ARG A 51 -5.88 -1.14 -19.12
N GLY A 52 -4.78 -0.73 -18.49
CA GLY A 52 -4.12 0.55 -18.74
C GLY A 52 -4.97 1.79 -18.41
N TYR A 53 -5.94 1.68 -17.49
CA TYR A 53 -6.77 2.83 -17.09
C TYR A 53 -6.22 3.52 -15.83
N PRO A 54 -6.48 4.83 -15.68
CA PRO A 54 -6.05 5.57 -14.51
C PRO A 54 -6.70 5.03 -13.22
N CYS A 55 -5.87 4.69 -12.23
CA CYS A 55 -6.29 4.17 -10.95
C CYS A 55 -6.27 5.26 -9.88
N ASN A 56 -7.41 5.94 -9.70
CA ASN A 56 -7.54 7.02 -8.71
C ASN A 56 -8.32 6.57 -7.49
N TYR A 57 -7.76 6.75 -6.29
CA TYR A 57 -8.45 6.49 -5.02
C TYR A 57 -8.84 7.83 -4.39
N THR A 58 -10.11 8.23 -4.48
CA THR A 58 -10.59 9.48 -3.86
C THR A 58 -11.21 9.19 -2.49
N PRO A 59 -10.71 9.79 -1.39
CA PRO A 59 -11.35 9.66 -0.08
C PRO A 59 -12.75 10.29 -0.11
N VAL A 60 -13.72 9.67 0.57
CA VAL A 60 -15.12 10.13 0.64
C VAL A 60 -15.32 11.36 1.54
N SER A 61 -14.25 11.96 2.05
CA SER A 61 -14.30 12.95 3.13
C SER A 61 -14.27 14.43 2.69
N ALA A 62 -14.43 14.77 1.41
CA ALA A 62 -14.16 16.13 0.94
C ALA A 62 -15.20 16.77 0.01
N THR A 63 -16.42 16.24 -0.11
CA THR A 63 -17.48 16.94 -0.86
C THR A 63 -18.82 16.82 -0.15
N SER A 64 -18.98 17.61 0.91
CA SER A 64 -20.28 18.11 1.37
C SER A 64 -20.05 19.46 2.05
N PRO A 65 -19.97 20.59 1.32
CA PRO A 65 -20.33 21.85 1.94
C PRO A 65 -21.85 21.83 2.09
N LYS A 66 -22.28 21.60 3.34
CA LYS A 66 -23.54 22.06 3.96
C LYS A 66 -24.86 21.78 3.25
#